data_AF-A0AAU4DCF0-F1
#
_entry.id   AF-A0AAU4DCF0-F1
#
_cell.length_a   1.000
_cell.length_b   1.000
_cell.length_c   1.000
_cell.angle_alpha   90.00
_cell.angle_beta   90.00
_cell.angle_gamma   90.00
#
_symmetry.space_group_name_H-M   'P 1'
#
loop_
_entity.id
_entity.type
_entity.pdbx_description
1 polymer ?
#
loop_
_entity_poly.entity_id
_entity_poly.type
_entity_poly.pdbx_seq_one_letter_code
_entity_poly.pdbx_strand_id
1 'polypeptide(L)'
;MRVGTQFTGALAPGETGQWFTHSWPADWQVAWTFMPITPEPGVPQIEWDVEVERASEATVTYWLTVTNLGGSALDFEGRYAVLN
;
A
#
# COMPACT_ATOMS: atom_id res chain seq x y z
N MET A 1 -14.93 -5.07 -11.07
CA MET A 1 -13.56 -4.78 -10.61
C MET A 1 -13.14 -3.37 -11.00
N ARG A 2 -12.71 -2.55 -10.04
CA ARG A 2 -12.11 -1.23 -10.25
C ARG A 2 -10.70 -1.23 -9.65
N VAL A 3 -9.71 -0.74 -10.39
CA VAL A 3 -8.32 -0.69 -9.93
C VAL A 3 -7.76 0.73 -10.08
N GLY A 4 -6.72 1.07 -9.32
CA GLY A 4 -6.01 2.33 -9.48
C GLY A 4 -4.80 2.48 -8.56
N THR A 5 -3.98 3.49 -8.83
CA THR A 5 -2.89 3.94 -7.94
C THR A 5 -3.41 5.08 -7.06
N GLN A 6 -3.22 4.97 -5.75
CA GLN A 6 -3.60 6.01 -4.79
C GLN A 6 -2.38 6.73 -4.21
N PHE A 7 -1.28 6.00 -4.00
CA PHE A 7 -0.07 6.51 -3.40
C PHE A 7 1.13 6.33 -4.31
N THR A 8 2.06 7.27 -4.23
CA THR A 8 3.44 7.14 -4.70
C THR A 8 4.36 7.55 -3.56
N GLY A 9 5.49 6.87 -3.40
CA GLY A 9 6.43 7.18 -2.35
C GLY A 9 7.85 6.80 -2.72
N ALA A 10 8.79 7.28 -1.91
CA ALA A 10 10.19 6.92 -1.94
C ALA A 10 10.61 6.49 -0.52
N LEU A 11 11.42 5.45 -0.43
CA LEU A 11 11.94 4.92 0.85
C LEU A 11 13.45 4.68 0.70
N ALA A 12 14.22 5.19 1.65
CA ALA A 12 15.63 4.86 1.82
C ALA A 12 15.80 3.36 2.18
N PRO A 13 17.02 2.79 2.08
CA PRO A 13 17.27 1.39 2.44
C PRO A 13 16.85 1.09 3.88
N GLY A 14 16.06 0.03 4.09
CA GLY A 14 15.55 -0.35 5.41
C GLY A 14 14.48 0.59 5.99
N GLU A 15 14.12 1.67 5.29
CA GLU A 15 13.14 2.63 5.79
C GLU A 15 11.74 2.04 5.77
N THR A 16 10.97 2.36 6.82
CA THR A 16 9.55 2.03 6.92
C THR A 16 8.73 3.31 6.97
N GLY A 17 7.74 3.42 6.09
CA GLY A 17 6.77 4.51 6.07
C GLY A 17 5.36 4.00 6.33
N GLN A 18 4.47 4.88 6.79
CA GLN A 18 3.05 4.57 6.96
C GLN A 18 2.19 5.60 6.23
N TRP A 19 1.21 5.10 5.48
CA TRP A 19 0.19 5.89 4.79
C TRP A 19 -1.20 5.47 5.30
N PHE A 20 -2.19 6.33 5.11
CA PHE A 20 -3.57 5.96 5.39
C PHE A 20 -4.53 6.56 4.36
N THR A 21 -5.67 5.91 4.20
CA THR A 21 -6.80 6.41 3.42
C THR A 21 -8.10 5.99 4.07
N HIS A 22 -9.10 6.87 4.04
CA HIS A 22 -10.33 6.72 4.80
C HIS A 22 -11.57 6.87 3.93
N SER A 23 -12.75 6.72 4.54
CA SER A 23 -14.05 6.89 3.87
C SER A 23 -14.29 5.93 2.70
N TRP A 24 -13.69 4.74 2.72
CA TRP A 24 -14.02 3.68 1.78
C TRP A 24 -15.35 3.04 2.17
N PRO A 25 -16.26 2.75 1.22
CA PRO A 25 -17.50 2.06 1.54
C PRO A 25 -17.27 0.72 2.23
N ALA A 26 -18.01 0.51 3.30
CA ALA A 26 -17.94 -0.64 4.18
C ALA A 26 -18.30 -1.98 3.54
N ASP A 27 -19.07 -1.94 2.47
CA ASP A 27 -19.56 -3.08 1.68
C ASP A 27 -18.60 -3.47 0.56
N TRP A 28 -17.54 -2.69 0.33
CA TRP A 28 -16.54 -3.00 -0.70
C TRP A 28 -15.46 -3.93 -0.16
N GLN A 29 -15.12 -4.94 -0.96
CA GLN A 29 -13.89 -5.71 -0.77
C GLN A 29 -12.74 -5.00 -1.49
N VAL A 30 -11.84 -4.39 -0.72
CA VAL A 30 -10.67 -3.67 -1.25
C VAL A 30 -9.40 -4.42 -0.91
N ALA A 31 -8.59 -4.74 -1.91
CA ALA A 31 -7.25 -5.27 -1.74
C ALA A 31 -6.19 -4.21 -2.05
N TRP A 32 -5.19 -4.09 -1.19
CA TRP A 32 -4.05 -3.19 -1.37
C TRP A 32 -2.81 -3.98 -1.79
N THR A 33 -2.06 -3.41 -2.71
CA THR A 33 -0.78 -3.95 -3.18
C THR A 33 0.23 -2.83 -3.34
N PHE A 34 1.47 -3.08 -2.97
CA PHE A 34 2.58 -2.16 -3.19
C PHE A 34 3.54 -2.73 -4.23
N MET A 35 3.98 -1.88 -5.15
CA MET A 35 4.84 -2.28 -6.26
C MET A 35 6.02 -1.30 -6.35
N PRO A 36 7.27 -1.77 -6.18
CA PRO A 36 8.43 -0.97 -6.54
C PRO A 36 8.39 -0.61 -8.03
N ILE A 37 8.75 0.62 -8.35
CA ILE A 37 8.93 1.08 -9.74
C ILE A 37 10.42 1.33 -10.07
N THR A 38 11.30 1.15 -9.08
CA THR A 38 12.76 1.10 -9.26
C THR A 38 13.20 -0.35 -9.54
N PRO A 39 13.73 -0.67 -10.72
CA PRO A 39 14.16 -2.04 -11.01
C PRO A 39 15.46 -2.43 -10.27
N GLU A 40 15.41 -3.49 -9.47
CA GLU A 40 16.56 -4.10 -8.78
C GLU A 40 16.41 -5.64 -8.83
N PRO A 41 17.04 -6.33 -9.80
CA PRO A 41 16.87 -7.77 -9.99
C PRO A 41 17.50 -8.62 -8.87
N GLY A 42 16.81 -9.69 -8.48
CA GLY A 42 17.39 -10.75 -7.63
C GLY A 42 17.20 -10.58 -6.13
N VAL A 43 16.47 -9.54 -5.69
CA VAL A 43 16.21 -9.28 -4.26
C VAL A 43 14.73 -8.95 -4.01
N PRO A 44 14.15 -9.34 -2.86
CA PRO A 44 12.90 -8.76 -2.37
C PRO A 44 13.12 -7.28 -2.05
N GLN A 45 12.27 -6.39 -2.58
CA GLN A 45 12.44 -4.95 -2.40
C GLN A 45 11.48 -4.33 -1.39
N ILE A 46 10.21 -4.77 -1.36
CA ILE A 46 9.19 -4.20 -0.49
C ILE A 46 8.45 -5.30 0.25
N GLU A 47 8.19 -5.05 1.53
CA GLU A 47 7.19 -5.70 2.36
C GLU A 47 6.13 -4.67 2.77
N TRP A 48 4.89 -5.12 2.97
CA TRP A 48 3.83 -4.25 3.46
C TRP A 48 2.82 -4.99 4.33
N ASP A 49 2.24 -4.24 5.25
CA ASP A 49 1.11 -4.65 6.09
C ASP A 49 -0.09 -3.75 5.84
N VAL A 50 -1.29 -4.35 5.94
CA VAL A 50 -2.56 -3.66 5.80
C VAL A 50 -3.35 -3.85 7.08
N GLU A 51 -3.53 -2.78 7.81
CA GLU A 51 -4.37 -2.72 9.00
C GLU A 51 -5.68 -2.02 8.63
N VAL A 52 -6.80 -2.57 9.12
CA VAL A 52 -8.14 -2.13 8.71
C VAL A 52 -8.92 -1.67 9.93
N GLU A 53 -9.42 -0.46 9.87
CA GLU A 53 -10.29 0.13 10.89
C GLU A 53 -11.71 0.29 10.33
N ARG A 54 -12.70 -0.27 11.04
CA ARG A 54 -14.12 -0.01 10.74
C ARG A 54 -14.53 1.33 11.35
N ALA A 55 -14.29 2.42 10.60
CA ALA A 55 -14.52 3.79 11.06
C ALA A 55 -16.01 4.11 11.35
N SER A 56 -16.95 3.46 10.64
CA SER A 56 -18.38 3.55 10.93
C SER A 56 -19.15 2.33 10.40
N GLU A 57 -20.47 2.34 10.53
CA GLU A 57 -21.33 1.36 9.84
C GLU A 57 -21.15 1.38 8.31
N ALA A 58 -20.86 2.55 7.74
CA ALA A 58 -20.81 2.77 6.29
C ALA A 58 -19.39 2.92 5.73
N THR A 59 -18.36 3.09 6.57
CA THR A 59 -17.01 3.43 6.11
C THR A 59 -15.88 2.65 6.79
N VAL A 60 -14.79 2.47 6.04
CA VAL A 60 -13.54 1.83 6.45
C VAL A 60 -12.35 2.76 6.22
N THR A 61 -11.38 2.69 7.11
CA THR A 61 -10.05 3.31 6.98
C THR A 61 -9.00 2.20 6.86
N TYR A 62 -8.04 2.39 5.95
CA TYR A 62 -6.89 1.52 5.77
C TYR A 62 -5.64 2.25 6.23
N TRP A 63 -4.85 1.57 7.05
CA TRP A 63 -3.51 1.96 7.46
C TRP A 63 -2.52 1.01 6.78
N LEU A 64 -1.56 1.59 6.06
CA LEU A 64 -0.68 0.86 5.15
C LEU A 64 0.77 1.13 5.57
N THR A 65 1.40 0.13 6.13
CA THR A 65 2.81 0.19 6.54
C THR A 65 3.64 -0.47 5.45
N VAL A 66 4.68 0.21 4.96
CA VAL A 66 5.50 -0.26 3.84
C VAL A 66 6.96 -0.12 4.22
N THR A 67 7.73 -1.19 4.01
CA THR A 67 9.16 -1.25 4.33
C THR A 67 9.96 -1.55 3.08
N ASN A 68 11.02 -0.77 2.86
CA ASN A 68 12.04 -1.10 1.87
C ASN A 68 13.01 -2.14 2.47
N LEU A 69 13.02 -3.35 1.91
CA LEU A 69 13.90 -4.44 2.30
C LEU A 69 15.26 -4.41 1.59
N GLY A 70 15.37 -3.62 0.52
CA GLY A 70 16.55 -3.53 -0.34
C GLY A 70 17.71 -2.73 0.28
N GLY A 71 18.87 -2.85 -0.37
CA GLY A 71 20.08 -2.11 0.00
C GLY A 71 20.18 -0.71 -0.61
N SER A 72 19.28 -0.37 -1.53
CA SER A 72 19.18 0.94 -2.20
C SER A 72 17.86 1.62 -1.92
N ALA A 73 17.83 2.95 -2.07
CA ALA A 73 16.59 3.70 -2.06
C ALA A 73 15.71 3.25 -3.25
N LEU A 74 14.40 3.19 -3.04
CA LEU A 74 13.43 2.82 -4.07
C LEU A 74 12.26 3.78 -4.11
N ASP A 75 11.65 3.88 -5.28
CA ASP A 75 10.34 4.49 -5.50
C ASP A 75 9.28 3.39 -5.66
N PHE A 76 8.06 3.66 -5.21
CA PHE A 76 6.97 2.70 -5.27
C PHE A 76 5.59 3.33 -5.56
N GLU A 77 4.65 2.48 -5.96
CA GLU A 77 3.22 2.79 -6.06
C GLU A 77 2.39 1.95 -5.08
N GLY A 78 1.46 2.60 -4.37
CA GLY A 78 0.41 1.95 -3.58
C GLY A 78 -0.88 1.88 -4.40
N ARG A 79 -1.28 0.67 -4.78
CA ARG A 79 -2.40 0.38 -5.69
C ARG A 79 -3.53 -0.33 -4.95
N TYR A 80 -4.76 -0.05 -5.37
CA TYR A 80 -5.95 -0.71 -4.85
C TYR A 80 -6.71 -1.46 -5.95
N ALA A 81 -7.41 -2.52 -5.54
CA ALA A 81 -8.41 -3.21 -6.34
C ALA A 81 -9.70 -3.40 -5.52
N VAL A 82 -10.81 -2.88 -6.05
CA VAL A 82 -12.17 -3.15 -5.54
C VAL A 82 -12.71 -4.37 -6.28
N LEU A 83 -12.94 -5.46 -5.53
CA LEU A 83 -13.12 -6.81 -6.08
C LEU A 83 -14.58 -7.25 -6.25
N ASN A 84 -15.56 -6.48 -5.75
CA ASN A 84 -17.03 -6.69 -5.80
C ASN A 84 -17.54 -7.91 -6.55
#